data_AF-A0A1J5G8A6-F1
#
_entry.id   AF-A0A1J5G8A6-F1
#
_cell.length_a   1.000
_cell.length_b   1.000
_cell.length_c   1.000
_cell.angle_alpha   90.00
_cell.angle_beta   90.00
_cell.angle_gamma   90.00
#
_symmetry.space_group_name_H-M   'P 1'
#
loop_
_entity.id
_entity.type
_entity.pdbx_description
1 polymer ?
#
loop_
_entity_poly.entity_id
_entity_poly.type
_entity_poly.pdbx_seq_one_letter_code
_entity_poly.pdbx_strand_id
1 'polypeptide(L)'
;MKTKVFSADNYFILAMLIVFLAGLNGRTLAQSKFYEQLPAGLAGNTSTKYMAALDKERTTEKNYWLPAVEIVGLNFSVWGYHRYLSGENWSNISWETIQNNFKTGFKWDVDGYLMNQFWHPYHGSNYYNLARSNGLSFWEAAPYAFGGSLMWEYFMENEAPSYNDIVNTPVTGIILGEISFRVSNLIIDESTVGVDRFLREFTSTVVDPMQGLNRMISGAMWKVGKPNKRSKFNVILSSGMHNVFFSSKMNNSKSYVALRADLNYGDQFSVSDHQKPFDYFALHTEVNIAPGDNIVGIFASGVLWDNKFKLFNNSKNIIGIYKEVDIHINTVYKLSATSVTGQIINTVPLSTSVSMQNYFGLSAILMGATNSQYASVSGKDYNIGPGASAKIGAKVIFKNFGEIYSNYKRFWIHTLSGAEGDEFVGLLNIGINYQLLENSYLGLDFLLYERYGDYKYFPNTQDANSAVRIYFKRNI
;
A
#
# COMPACT_ATOMS: atom_id res chain seq x y z
N MET A 1 17.61 39.07 1.15
CA MET A 1 16.63 38.18 0.49
C MET A 1 16.88 36.77 1.02
N LYS A 2 16.16 36.34 2.07
CA LYS A 2 16.33 35.00 2.65
C LYS A 2 15.56 34.01 1.78
N THR A 3 16.26 33.22 0.98
CA THR A 3 15.73 32.01 0.36
C THR A 3 15.21 31.10 1.47
N LYS A 4 13.88 30.93 1.58
CA LYS A 4 13.29 29.88 2.41
C LYS A 4 13.70 28.54 1.79
N VAL A 5 14.77 27.96 2.32
CA VAL A 5 15.20 26.59 2.06
C VAL A 5 14.07 25.67 2.50
N PHE A 6 13.44 25.00 1.52
CA PHE A 6 12.54 23.84 1.55
C PHE A 6 11.71 23.57 2.83
N SER A 7 10.37 23.67 2.73
CA SER A 7 9.43 23.22 3.76
C SER A 7 9.34 21.69 3.82
N ALA A 8 8.86 21.12 4.94
CA ALA A 8 8.64 19.67 5.11
C ALA A 8 7.86 19.03 3.94
N ASP A 9 6.92 19.78 3.36
CA ASP A 9 6.14 19.37 2.18
C ASP A 9 7.02 19.04 0.96
N ASN A 10 8.09 19.81 0.73
CA ASN A 10 8.98 19.59 -0.42
C ASN A 10 9.87 18.36 -0.21
N TYR A 11 10.24 18.06 1.03
CA TYR A 11 10.96 16.83 1.36
C TYR A 11 10.07 15.59 1.22
N PHE A 12 8.78 15.70 1.57
CA PHE A 12 7.82 14.62 1.35
C PHE A 12 7.63 14.30 -0.15
N ILE A 13 7.45 15.33 -0.98
CA ILE A 13 7.33 15.18 -2.45
C ILE A 13 8.62 14.55 -3.01
N LEU A 14 9.78 15.06 -2.61
CA LEU A 14 11.07 14.52 -3.05
C LEU A 14 11.25 13.05 -2.64
N ALA A 15 10.83 12.69 -1.43
CA ALA A 15 10.90 11.33 -0.93
C ALA A 15 10.02 10.36 -1.73
N MET A 16 8.78 10.75 -2.02
CA MET A 16 7.86 9.94 -2.85
C MET A 16 8.41 9.76 -4.27
N LEU A 17 8.98 10.81 -4.86
CA LEU A 17 9.64 10.73 -6.16
C LEU A 17 10.86 9.81 -6.14
N ILE A 18 11.67 9.82 -5.08
CA ILE A 18 12.82 8.92 -4.94
C ILE A 18 12.37 7.47 -4.78
N VAL A 19 11.34 7.18 -3.98
CA VAL A 19 10.77 5.82 -3.83
C VAL A 19 10.22 5.33 -5.16
N PHE A 20 9.48 6.18 -5.88
CA PHE A 20 8.97 5.86 -7.22
C PHE A 20 10.10 5.59 -8.22
N LEU A 21 11.11 6.46 -8.30
CA LEU A 21 12.25 6.31 -9.21
C LEU A 21 13.13 5.10 -8.86
N ALA A 22 13.28 4.77 -7.58
CA ALA A 22 14.03 3.58 -7.14
C ALA A 22 13.34 2.27 -7.56
N GLY A 23 12.01 2.26 -7.64
CA GLY A 23 11.21 1.14 -8.15
C GLY A 23 11.28 0.93 -9.67
N LEU A 24 11.76 1.92 -10.43
CA LEU A 24 11.87 1.86 -11.90
C LEU A 24 13.15 1.16 -12.42
N ASN A 25 13.99 0.59 -11.56
CA ASN A 25 15.16 -0.21 -11.99
C ASN A 25 14.79 -1.64 -12.48
N GLY A 26 13.67 -1.76 -13.19
CA GLY A 26 13.37 -2.86 -14.09
C GLY A 26 13.29 -2.29 -15.51
N ARG A 27 14.08 -2.83 -16.44
CA ARG A 27 14.20 -2.30 -17.80
C ARG A 27 12.84 -2.22 -18.52
N THR A 28 12.34 -1.01 -18.75
CA THR A 28 11.56 -0.64 -19.94
C THR A 28 11.75 0.85 -20.24
N LEU A 29 12.61 1.13 -21.22
CA LEU A 29 12.68 2.42 -21.91
C LEU A 29 11.81 2.33 -23.16
N ALA A 30 10.93 3.30 -23.36
CA ALA A 30 10.51 3.74 -24.69
C ALA A 30 10.23 5.25 -24.65
N GLN A 31 11.09 5.99 -25.36
CA GLN A 31 10.95 7.42 -25.65
C GLN A 31 9.76 7.69 -26.58
N SER A 32 9.16 8.87 -26.45
CA SER A 32 9.10 9.79 -27.60
C SER A 32 8.98 11.25 -27.13
N LYS A 33 9.71 12.12 -27.82
CA LYS A 33 9.65 13.59 -27.75
C LYS A 33 8.59 14.08 -28.73
N PHE A 34 7.87 15.16 -28.46
CA PHE A 34 7.58 16.25 -29.43
C PHE A 34 7.03 17.49 -28.69
N TYR A 35 7.53 18.67 -29.09
CA TYR A 35 7.07 20.01 -28.69
C TYR A 35 6.39 20.66 -29.91
N GLU A 36 5.27 21.39 -29.74
CA GLU A 36 5.12 22.83 -30.09
C GLU A 36 3.66 23.36 -30.06
N GLN A 37 3.51 24.49 -29.35
CA GLN A 37 2.69 25.71 -29.57
C GLN A 37 1.13 25.73 -29.48
N LEU A 38 0.66 26.65 -28.63
CA LEU A 38 -0.72 27.13 -28.40
C LEU A 38 -0.95 28.49 -29.12
N PRO A 39 -2.21 28.87 -29.42
CA PRO A 39 -2.63 30.27 -29.58
C PRO A 39 -3.53 30.79 -28.45
N ALA A 40 -3.53 32.11 -28.26
CA ALA A 40 -4.12 32.87 -27.15
C ALA A 40 -5.42 33.64 -27.49
N GLY A 41 -6.20 33.98 -26.45
CA GLY A 41 -7.35 34.91 -26.47
C GLY A 41 -8.64 34.23 -25.99
N LEU A 42 -9.46 34.74 -25.07
CA LEU A 42 -9.78 36.12 -24.71
C LEU A 42 -10.20 36.21 -23.24
N ALA A 43 -9.80 37.30 -22.60
CA ALA A 43 -10.25 37.75 -21.29
C ALA A 43 -11.63 38.41 -21.35
N GLY A 44 -12.41 38.34 -20.26
CA GLY A 44 -13.53 39.24 -20.03
C GLY A 44 -14.53 38.79 -18.96
N ASN A 45 -14.36 39.31 -17.73
CA ASN A 45 -15.37 39.61 -16.70
C ASN A 45 -16.38 38.51 -16.31
N THR A 46 -16.59 38.19 -15.04
CA THR A 46 -17.13 39.14 -14.05
C THR A 46 -16.96 38.57 -12.64
N SER A 47 -16.12 39.23 -11.84
CA SER A 47 -15.91 38.97 -10.42
C SER A 47 -16.78 39.92 -9.60
N THR A 48 -17.97 39.51 -9.12
CA THR A 48 -18.68 40.29 -8.08
C THR A 48 -19.84 39.62 -7.34
N LYS A 49 -19.95 38.28 -7.23
CA LYS A 49 -21.11 37.70 -6.50
C LYS A 49 -20.93 36.45 -5.61
N TYR A 50 -19.73 35.96 -5.34
CA TYR A 50 -19.54 34.73 -4.56
C TYR A 50 -18.72 34.87 -3.26
N MET A 51 -18.63 36.07 -2.69
CA MET A 51 -17.98 36.26 -1.37
C MET A 51 -18.85 35.84 -0.17
N ALA A 52 -20.02 35.22 -0.39
CA ALA A 52 -20.94 34.80 0.67
C ALA A 52 -21.11 33.27 0.82
N ALA A 53 -20.29 32.44 0.16
CA ALA A 53 -20.31 30.97 0.29
C ALA A 53 -19.06 30.42 1.02
N LEU A 54 -18.42 31.28 1.83
CA LEU A 54 -17.09 31.09 2.39
C LEU A 54 -17.10 30.35 3.75
N ASP A 55 -17.83 29.22 3.87
CA ASP A 55 -17.50 28.23 4.92
C ASP A 55 -18.11 26.82 4.76
N LYS A 56 -18.49 26.43 3.54
CA LYS A 56 -18.77 25.00 3.29
C LYS A 56 -17.43 24.30 3.13
N GLU A 57 -17.13 23.34 4.01
CA GLU A 57 -16.07 22.34 3.78
C GLU A 57 -16.18 21.87 2.32
N ARG A 58 -15.03 21.84 1.63
CA ARG A 58 -14.96 21.44 0.23
C ARG A 58 -15.22 19.93 0.15
N THR A 59 -16.49 19.56 0.16
CA THR A 59 -16.92 18.23 -0.24
C THR A 59 -17.15 18.29 -1.74
N THR A 60 -16.35 17.55 -2.51
CA THR A 60 -16.74 17.20 -3.89
C THR A 60 -18.16 16.65 -3.81
N GLU A 61 -19.08 17.18 -4.62
CA GLU A 61 -20.45 16.68 -4.63
C GLU A 61 -20.43 15.20 -5.03
N LYS A 62 -21.15 14.37 -4.26
CA LYS A 62 -21.15 12.93 -4.47
C LYS A 62 -21.77 12.62 -5.83
N ASN A 63 -21.04 11.91 -6.67
CA ASN A 63 -21.55 11.41 -7.94
C ASN A 63 -21.48 9.89 -7.99
N TYR A 64 -22.63 9.21 -7.89
CA TYR A 64 -22.70 7.75 -7.92
C TYR A 64 -22.75 7.16 -9.34
N TRP A 65 -22.94 7.97 -10.38
CA TRP A 65 -23.03 7.46 -11.75
C TRP A 65 -21.70 7.53 -12.48
N LEU A 66 -20.99 8.66 -12.33
CA LEU A 66 -19.76 8.91 -13.05
C LEU A 66 -18.66 7.86 -12.78
N PRO A 67 -18.40 7.40 -11.54
CA PRO A 67 -17.43 6.34 -11.28
C PRO A 67 -17.77 5.03 -12.00
N ALA A 68 -19.05 4.68 -12.14
CA ALA A 68 -19.44 3.46 -12.84
C ALA A 68 -19.06 3.56 -14.33
N VAL A 69 -19.29 4.72 -14.95
CA VAL A 69 -18.90 4.98 -16.34
C VAL A 69 -17.37 5.00 -16.48
N GLU A 70 -16.67 5.63 -15.54
CA GLU A 70 -15.20 5.68 -15.54
C GLU A 70 -14.59 4.29 -15.41
N ILE A 71 -15.16 3.40 -14.60
CA ILE A 71 -14.71 2.00 -14.47
C ILE A 71 -14.89 1.23 -15.76
N VAL A 72 -16.04 1.39 -16.43
CA VAL A 72 -16.26 0.80 -17.75
C VAL A 72 -15.18 1.29 -18.73
N GLY A 73 -14.92 2.60 -18.75
CA GLY A 73 -13.88 3.19 -19.58
C GLY A 73 -12.47 2.68 -19.24
N LEU A 74 -12.13 2.55 -17.96
CA LEU A 74 -10.86 2.01 -17.49
C LEU A 74 -10.67 0.56 -17.95
N ASN A 75 -11.70 -0.29 -17.79
CA ASN A 75 -11.65 -1.68 -18.22
C ASN A 75 -11.46 -1.82 -19.72
N PHE A 76 -12.25 -1.09 -20.52
CA PHE A 76 -12.06 -1.07 -21.96
C PHE A 76 -10.69 -0.53 -22.38
N SER A 77 -10.12 0.41 -21.61
CA SER A 77 -8.79 0.95 -21.90
C SER A 77 -7.69 -0.08 -21.67
N VAL A 78 -7.72 -0.79 -20.54
CA VAL A 78 -6.73 -1.83 -20.21
C VAL A 78 -6.90 -3.02 -21.16
N TRP A 79 -8.12 -3.50 -21.37
CA TRP A 79 -8.40 -4.54 -22.37
C TRP A 79 -7.95 -4.13 -23.77
N GLY A 80 -8.27 -2.91 -24.21
CA GLY A 80 -7.92 -2.41 -25.54
C GLY A 80 -6.41 -2.33 -25.74
N TYR A 81 -5.66 -1.92 -24.71
CA TYR A 81 -4.20 -1.98 -24.71
C TYR A 81 -3.73 -3.42 -24.94
N HIS A 82 -4.23 -4.38 -24.18
CA HIS A 82 -3.79 -5.77 -24.33
C HIS A 82 -4.23 -6.43 -25.64
N ARG A 83 -5.40 -6.07 -26.16
CA ARG A 83 -5.94 -6.61 -27.40
C ARG A 83 -5.21 -6.13 -28.64
N TYR A 84 -4.88 -4.84 -28.68
CA TYR A 84 -4.40 -4.18 -29.90
C TYR A 84 -2.92 -3.81 -29.86
N LEU A 85 -2.32 -3.65 -28.67
CA LEU A 85 -0.91 -3.24 -28.54
C LEU A 85 -0.01 -4.40 -28.11
N SER A 86 -0.34 -5.12 -27.03
CA SER A 86 0.49 -6.27 -26.60
C SER A 86 0.10 -7.59 -27.26
N GLY A 87 -1.14 -7.73 -27.72
CA GLY A 87 -1.61 -8.90 -28.48
C GLY A 87 -1.83 -10.15 -27.62
N GLU A 88 -2.25 -9.98 -26.37
CA GLU A 88 -2.43 -11.12 -25.44
C GLU A 88 -3.62 -12.00 -25.82
N ASN A 89 -3.44 -13.31 -25.76
CA ASN A 89 -4.48 -14.26 -26.17
C ASN A 89 -5.74 -14.21 -25.31
N TRP A 90 -5.59 -13.98 -24.00
CA TRP A 90 -6.71 -13.88 -23.04
C TRP A 90 -7.66 -12.72 -23.37
N SER A 91 -7.16 -11.68 -24.06
CA SER A 91 -7.94 -10.49 -24.43
C SER A 91 -8.84 -10.68 -25.65
N ASN A 92 -8.77 -11.84 -26.33
CA ASN A 92 -9.62 -12.15 -27.48
C ASN A 92 -11.06 -12.48 -27.03
N ILE A 93 -11.82 -11.44 -26.69
CA ILE A 93 -13.20 -11.55 -26.23
C ILE A 93 -14.20 -11.56 -27.38
N SER A 94 -15.29 -12.29 -27.19
CA SER A 94 -16.47 -12.26 -28.05
C SER A 94 -17.72 -12.49 -27.21
N TRP A 95 -18.91 -12.35 -27.80
CA TRP A 95 -20.15 -12.71 -27.10
C TRP A 95 -20.16 -14.17 -26.65
N GLU A 96 -19.53 -15.06 -27.41
CA GLU A 96 -19.40 -16.49 -27.07
C GLU A 96 -18.50 -16.69 -25.84
N THR A 97 -17.38 -15.97 -25.74
CA THR A 97 -16.48 -16.07 -24.58
C THR A 97 -17.20 -15.59 -23.31
N ILE A 98 -17.93 -14.47 -23.38
CA ILE A 98 -18.73 -13.96 -22.27
C ILE A 98 -19.76 -15.00 -21.82
N GLN A 99 -20.52 -15.58 -22.76
CA GLN A 99 -21.47 -16.66 -22.44
C GLN A 99 -20.78 -17.88 -21.80
N ASN A 100 -19.58 -18.23 -22.26
CA ASN A 100 -18.80 -19.32 -21.69
C ASN A 100 -18.31 -19.02 -20.28
N ASN A 101 -17.94 -17.77 -19.96
CA ASN A 101 -17.56 -17.36 -18.61
C ASN A 101 -18.73 -17.54 -17.63
N PHE A 102 -19.93 -17.10 -18.02
CA PHE A 102 -21.15 -17.31 -17.22
C PHE A 102 -21.52 -18.78 -17.04
N LYS A 103 -21.33 -19.63 -18.06
CA LYS A 103 -21.61 -21.07 -17.98
C LYS A 103 -20.58 -21.83 -17.15
N THR A 104 -19.31 -21.47 -17.29
CA THR A 104 -18.20 -22.15 -16.62
C THR A 104 -18.14 -21.78 -15.14
N GLY A 105 -18.42 -20.51 -14.82
CA GLY A 105 -18.28 -19.98 -13.47
C GLY A 105 -16.82 -19.87 -13.03
N PHE A 106 -16.63 -19.67 -11.73
CA PHE A 106 -15.32 -19.38 -11.17
C PHE A 106 -14.38 -20.60 -11.13
N LYS A 107 -13.10 -20.36 -11.40
CA LYS A 107 -11.98 -21.30 -11.26
C LYS A 107 -10.83 -20.63 -10.52
N TRP A 108 -9.85 -21.41 -10.07
CA TRP A 108 -8.57 -20.82 -9.66
C TRP A 108 -7.75 -20.62 -10.93
N ASP A 109 -7.32 -19.38 -11.21
CA ASP A 109 -6.42 -19.10 -12.34
C ASP A 109 -5.04 -19.74 -12.14
N VAL A 110 -4.07 -19.47 -13.01
CA VAL A 110 -2.66 -19.86 -12.82
C VAL A 110 -1.70 -18.68 -12.97
N ASP A 111 -2.22 -17.48 -12.75
CA ASP A 111 -1.49 -16.23 -12.93
C ASP A 111 -0.33 -16.13 -11.94
N GLY A 112 0.76 -15.50 -12.39
CA GLY A 112 1.98 -15.39 -11.59
C GLY A 112 1.76 -14.60 -10.31
N TYR A 113 2.52 -14.94 -9.26
CA TYR A 113 2.38 -14.32 -7.93
C TYR A 113 2.24 -12.78 -7.95
N LEU A 114 3.10 -12.07 -8.70
CA LEU A 114 3.09 -10.60 -8.72
C LEU A 114 1.82 -10.03 -9.37
N MET A 115 1.25 -10.74 -10.36
CA MET A 115 0.01 -10.32 -11.00
C MET A 115 -1.12 -10.36 -9.97
N ASN A 116 -1.34 -11.53 -9.38
CA ASN A 116 -2.44 -11.76 -8.44
C ASN A 116 -2.29 -11.03 -7.11
N GLN A 117 -1.07 -10.82 -6.62
CA GLN A 117 -0.83 -10.26 -5.29
C GLN A 117 -0.54 -8.75 -5.30
N PHE A 118 -0.29 -8.15 -6.47
CA PHE A 118 -0.04 -6.72 -6.57
C PHE A 118 -0.77 -6.03 -7.73
N TRP A 119 -0.61 -6.47 -8.97
CA TRP A 119 -1.20 -5.77 -10.12
C TRP A 119 -2.73 -5.82 -10.14
N HIS A 120 -3.30 -6.98 -9.84
CA HIS A 120 -4.73 -7.17 -9.65
C HIS A 120 -5.27 -6.25 -8.52
N PRO A 121 -4.74 -6.29 -7.28
CA PRO A 121 -5.06 -5.31 -6.25
C PRO A 121 -4.86 -3.84 -6.64
N TYR A 122 -3.81 -3.51 -7.40
CA TYR A 122 -3.58 -2.16 -7.89
C TYR A 122 -4.70 -1.72 -8.85
N HIS A 123 -5.13 -2.60 -9.75
CA HIS A 123 -6.29 -2.35 -10.60
C HIS A 123 -7.59 -2.18 -9.78
N GLY A 124 -7.76 -3.03 -8.75
CA GLY A 124 -8.83 -2.88 -7.75
C GLY A 124 -8.81 -1.53 -7.02
N SER A 125 -7.61 -1.00 -6.74
CA SER A 125 -7.44 0.32 -6.14
C SER A 125 -7.86 1.46 -7.07
N ASN A 126 -7.66 1.30 -8.38
CA ASN A 126 -8.12 2.28 -9.37
C ASN A 126 -9.65 2.34 -9.42
N TYR A 127 -10.34 1.21 -9.44
CA TYR A 127 -11.81 1.18 -9.36
C TYR A 127 -12.33 1.89 -8.10
N TYR A 128 -11.68 1.64 -6.96
CA TYR A 128 -12.01 2.30 -5.69
C TYR A 128 -11.77 3.82 -5.75
N ASN A 129 -10.63 4.25 -6.30
CA ASN A 129 -10.24 5.65 -6.36
C ASN A 129 -11.08 6.46 -7.35
N LEU A 130 -11.58 5.86 -8.44
CA LEU A 130 -12.59 6.51 -9.31
C LEU A 130 -13.84 6.91 -8.51
N ALA A 131 -14.28 6.07 -7.56
CA ALA A 131 -15.36 6.44 -6.66
C ALA A 131 -14.94 7.48 -5.61
N ARG A 132 -13.78 7.32 -4.95
CA ARG A 132 -13.33 8.27 -3.90
C ARG A 132 -13.11 9.68 -4.44
N SER A 133 -12.52 9.80 -5.63
CA SER A 133 -12.29 11.08 -6.31
C SER A 133 -13.59 11.80 -6.71
N ASN A 134 -14.68 11.05 -6.89
CA ASN A 134 -16.04 11.55 -7.11
C ASN A 134 -16.83 11.81 -5.81
N GLY A 135 -16.14 11.93 -4.68
CA GLY A 135 -16.72 12.36 -3.39
C GLY A 135 -17.41 11.26 -2.58
N LEU A 136 -17.46 10.01 -3.06
CA LEU A 136 -18.01 8.89 -2.28
C LEU A 136 -17.11 8.58 -1.09
N SER A 137 -17.69 8.24 0.06
CA SER A 137 -16.96 7.83 1.27
C SER A 137 -16.36 6.42 1.15
N PHE A 138 -15.60 5.99 2.17
CA PHE A 138 -14.89 4.71 2.18
C PHE A 138 -15.79 3.52 1.81
N TRP A 139 -16.93 3.40 2.50
CA TRP A 139 -17.87 2.29 2.29
C TRP A 139 -18.70 2.44 1.03
N GLU A 140 -18.94 3.66 0.57
CA GLU A 140 -19.65 3.92 -0.68
C GLU A 140 -18.78 3.60 -1.90
N ALA A 141 -17.46 3.75 -1.79
CA ALA A 141 -16.50 3.41 -2.84
C ALA A 141 -16.16 1.91 -2.90
N ALA A 142 -16.25 1.18 -1.78
CA ALA A 142 -15.88 -0.24 -1.73
C ALA A 142 -16.61 -1.12 -2.78
N PRO A 143 -17.93 -0.99 -3.02
CA PRO A 143 -18.63 -1.77 -4.05
C PRO A 143 -18.10 -1.57 -5.47
N TYR A 144 -17.51 -0.41 -5.78
CA TYR A 144 -16.96 -0.14 -7.11
C TYR A 144 -15.72 -0.99 -7.39
N ALA A 145 -14.90 -1.27 -6.37
CA ALA A 145 -13.79 -2.20 -6.50
C ALA A 145 -14.27 -3.62 -6.88
N PHE A 146 -15.32 -4.09 -6.21
CA PHE A 146 -15.93 -5.39 -6.52
C PHE A 146 -16.62 -5.40 -7.88
N GLY A 147 -17.37 -4.34 -8.21
CA GLY A 147 -18.09 -4.23 -9.48
C GLY A 147 -17.14 -4.15 -10.69
N GLY A 148 -16.06 -3.39 -10.57
CA GLY A 148 -15.01 -3.32 -11.59
C GLY A 148 -14.31 -4.66 -11.79
N SER A 149 -13.98 -5.37 -10.70
CA SER A 149 -13.40 -6.72 -10.79
C SER A 149 -14.40 -7.70 -11.41
N LEU A 150 -15.67 -7.72 -10.98
CA LEU A 150 -16.70 -8.58 -11.59
C LEU A 150 -16.86 -8.32 -13.09
N MET A 151 -16.84 -7.04 -13.50
CA MET A 151 -16.89 -6.69 -14.91
C MET A 151 -15.67 -7.26 -15.65
N TRP A 152 -14.48 -7.15 -15.07
CA TRP A 152 -13.25 -7.71 -15.66
C TRP A 152 -13.39 -9.21 -15.92
N GLU A 153 -13.65 -9.98 -14.86
CA GLU A 153 -13.72 -11.45 -14.90
C GLU A 153 -14.76 -11.99 -15.90
N TYR A 154 -15.94 -11.37 -15.98
CA TYR A 154 -17.02 -11.88 -16.82
C TYR A 154 -16.98 -11.37 -18.26
N PHE A 155 -16.38 -10.20 -18.51
CA PHE A 155 -16.55 -9.50 -19.79
C PHE A 155 -15.25 -9.13 -20.50
N MET A 156 -14.12 -9.05 -19.80
CA MET A 156 -12.88 -8.50 -20.36
C MET A 156 -11.82 -9.56 -20.68
N GLU A 157 -12.12 -10.83 -20.42
CA GLU A 157 -11.24 -11.96 -20.65
C GLU A 157 -12.00 -13.13 -21.30
N ASN A 158 -11.30 -13.97 -22.05
CA ASN A 158 -11.85 -15.21 -22.59
C ASN A 158 -11.56 -16.45 -21.72
N GLU A 159 -10.90 -16.23 -20.58
CA GLU A 159 -10.64 -17.23 -19.57
C GLU A 159 -11.78 -17.26 -18.54
N ALA A 160 -11.87 -18.35 -17.78
CA ALA A 160 -12.92 -18.48 -16.78
C ALA A 160 -12.65 -17.50 -15.62
N PRO A 161 -13.71 -16.86 -15.06
CA PRO A 161 -13.59 -15.98 -13.89
C PRO A 161 -12.76 -16.61 -12.75
N SER A 162 -11.94 -15.82 -12.06
CA SER A 162 -11.02 -16.28 -11.03
C SER A 162 -11.55 -16.10 -9.60
N TYR A 163 -11.50 -17.16 -8.79
CA TYR A 163 -11.86 -17.14 -7.37
C TYR A 163 -10.93 -16.23 -6.55
N ASN A 164 -9.62 -16.26 -6.85
CA ASN A 164 -8.69 -15.43 -6.11
C ASN A 164 -8.80 -13.97 -6.51
N ASP A 165 -9.07 -13.67 -7.77
CA ASP A 165 -9.10 -12.27 -8.22
C ASP A 165 -10.34 -11.56 -7.72
N ILE A 166 -11.51 -12.20 -7.77
CA ILE A 166 -12.73 -11.58 -7.24
C ILE A 166 -12.70 -11.30 -5.74
N VAL A 167 -11.79 -11.93 -5.00
CA VAL A 167 -11.55 -11.65 -3.58
C VAL A 167 -10.38 -10.68 -3.42
N ASN A 168 -9.20 -11.02 -3.92
CA ASN A 168 -7.97 -10.30 -3.64
C ASN A 168 -7.92 -8.93 -4.31
N THR A 169 -8.35 -8.84 -5.58
CA THR A 169 -8.40 -7.58 -6.35
C THR A 169 -9.16 -6.49 -5.59
N PRO A 170 -10.43 -6.69 -5.21
CA PRO A 170 -11.16 -5.65 -4.49
C PRO A 170 -10.71 -5.50 -3.03
N VAL A 171 -10.52 -6.58 -2.29
CA VAL A 171 -10.26 -6.50 -0.83
C VAL A 171 -8.92 -5.84 -0.53
N THR A 172 -7.89 -6.17 -1.30
CA THR A 172 -6.58 -5.51 -1.19
C THR A 172 -6.56 -4.17 -1.92
N GLY A 173 -7.30 -4.05 -3.02
CA GLY A 173 -7.45 -2.78 -3.73
C GLY A 173 -8.09 -1.67 -2.90
N ILE A 174 -9.06 -1.97 -2.03
CA ILE A 174 -9.70 -0.97 -1.17
C ILE A 174 -8.69 -0.30 -0.21
N ILE A 175 -7.79 -1.09 0.40
CA ILE A 175 -6.78 -0.53 1.32
C ILE A 175 -5.70 0.26 0.57
N LEU A 176 -5.20 -0.26 -0.55
CA LEU A 176 -4.24 0.46 -1.39
C LEU A 176 -4.84 1.75 -1.95
N GLY A 177 -6.11 1.69 -2.34
CA GLY A 177 -6.89 2.82 -2.85
C GLY A 177 -7.08 3.91 -1.81
N GLU A 178 -7.60 3.57 -0.62
CA GLU A 178 -7.82 4.57 0.43
C GLU A 178 -6.51 5.26 0.87
N ILE A 179 -5.42 4.50 0.98
CA ILE A 179 -4.10 5.05 1.30
C ILE A 179 -3.61 5.97 0.20
N SER A 180 -3.60 5.50 -1.06
CA SER A 180 -3.14 6.31 -2.20
C SER A 180 -3.97 7.58 -2.38
N PHE A 181 -5.30 7.49 -2.26
CA PHE A 181 -6.20 8.64 -2.31
C PHE A 181 -5.91 9.67 -1.21
N ARG A 182 -5.75 9.24 0.05
CA ARG A 182 -5.44 10.15 1.17
C ARG A 182 -4.05 10.77 1.02
N VAL A 183 -3.05 9.99 0.59
CA VAL A 183 -1.69 10.49 0.35
C VAL A 183 -1.66 11.47 -0.81
N SER A 184 -2.35 11.18 -1.92
CA SER A 184 -2.50 12.08 -3.06
C SER A 184 -3.09 13.43 -2.63
N ASN A 185 -4.13 13.41 -1.79
CA ASN A 185 -4.74 14.62 -1.24
C ASN A 185 -3.85 15.38 -0.24
N LEU A 186 -2.85 14.77 0.42
CA LEU A 186 -1.86 15.52 1.21
C LEU A 186 -0.93 16.36 0.32
N ILE A 187 -0.60 15.85 -0.87
CA ILE A 187 0.36 16.45 -1.80
C ILE A 187 -0.26 17.66 -2.52
N ILE A 188 -1.51 17.51 -2.97
CA ILE A 188 -2.26 18.52 -3.73
C ILE A 188 -2.34 19.83 -2.93
N ASP A 189 -2.05 20.96 -3.57
CA ASP A 189 -2.29 22.28 -3.02
C ASP A 189 -2.72 23.24 -4.13
N GLU A 190 -3.97 23.69 -4.09
CA GLU A 190 -4.55 24.52 -5.14
C GLU A 190 -4.16 26.00 -5.04
N SER A 191 -3.52 26.42 -3.96
CA SER A 191 -2.97 27.77 -3.85
C SER A 191 -1.65 27.95 -4.60
N THR A 192 -1.03 26.85 -5.03
CA THR A 192 0.29 26.85 -5.68
C THR A 192 0.17 27.09 -7.18
N VAL A 193 1.23 27.62 -7.79
CA VAL A 193 1.31 27.92 -9.23
C VAL A 193 2.67 27.53 -9.82
N GLY A 194 2.76 27.48 -11.15
CA GLY A 194 4.02 27.21 -11.86
C GLY A 194 4.57 25.81 -11.60
N VAL A 195 5.89 25.71 -11.41
CA VAL A 195 6.59 24.42 -11.23
C VAL A 195 6.16 23.70 -9.95
N ASP A 196 5.89 24.41 -8.85
CA ASP A 196 5.42 23.80 -7.60
C ASP A 196 4.04 23.14 -7.80
N ARG A 197 3.12 23.83 -8.49
CA ARG A 197 1.82 23.26 -8.87
C ARG A 197 1.98 22.01 -9.73
N PHE A 198 2.85 22.08 -10.75
CA PHE A 198 3.13 20.94 -11.62
C PHE A 198 3.67 19.75 -10.83
N LEU A 199 4.69 19.95 -9.98
CA LEU A 199 5.29 18.87 -9.19
C LEU A 199 4.28 18.24 -8.23
N ARG A 200 3.40 19.03 -7.61
CA ARG A 200 2.35 18.54 -6.73
C ARG A 200 1.32 17.70 -7.47
N GLU A 201 0.76 18.22 -8.56
CA GLU A 201 -0.25 17.49 -9.35
C GLU A 201 0.37 16.26 -10.04
N PHE A 202 1.61 16.33 -10.51
CA PHE A 202 2.32 15.18 -11.07
C PHE A 202 2.54 14.10 -10.00
N THR A 203 3.11 14.46 -8.85
CA THR A 203 3.41 13.49 -7.78
C THR A 203 2.12 12.91 -7.20
N SER A 204 1.07 13.72 -7.03
CA SER A 204 -0.23 13.23 -6.57
C SER A 204 -0.89 12.28 -7.57
N THR A 205 -0.71 12.51 -8.88
CA THR A 205 -1.18 11.62 -9.95
C THR A 205 -0.39 10.32 -10.01
N VAL A 206 0.92 10.34 -9.74
CA VAL A 206 1.72 9.12 -9.64
C VAL A 206 1.26 8.25 -8.46
N VAL A 207 0.91 8.88 -7.33
CA VAL A 207 0.39 8.17 -6.16
C VAL A 207 -1.02 7.62 -6.39
N ASP A 208 -1.92 8.44 -6.94
CA ASP A 208 -3.29 8.07 -7.28
C ASP A 208 -3.63 8.57 -8.70
N PRO A 209 -3.46 7.71 -9.72
CA PRO A 209 -3.71 8.08 -11.11
C PRO A 209 -5.16 8.47 -11.38
N MET A 210 -6.11 7.86 -10.67
CA MET A 210 -7.53 8.09 -10.88
C MET A 210 -7.96 9.44 -10.31
N GLN A 211 -7.41 9.83 -9.15
CA GLN A 211 -7.55 11.20 -8.65
C GLN A 211 -6.95 12.22 -9.62
N GLY A 212 -5.77 11.94 -10.18
CA GLY A 212 -5.14 12.80 -11.19
C GLY A 212 -6.00 12.94 -12.45
N LEU A 213 -6.52 11.83 -12.97
CA LEU A 213 -7.42 11.79 -14.13
C LEU A 213 -8.68 12.63 -13.88
N ASN A 214 -9.35 12.43 -12.75
CA ASN A 214 -10.59 13.15 -12.44
C ASN A 214 -10.35 14.64 -12.21
N ARG A 215 -9.20 15.02 -11.62
CA ARG A 215 -8.79 16.44 -11.54
C ARG A 215 -8.44 17.04 -12.89
N MET A 216 -7.87 16.26 -13.80
CA MET A 216 -7.57 16.69 -15.16
C MET A 216 -8.86 16.93 -15.96
N ILE A 217 -9.78 15.96 -15.97
CA ILE A 217 -11.05 16.03 -16.70
C ILE A 217 -11.96 17.14 -16.15
N SER A 218 -12.06 17.26 -14.81
CA SER A 218 -12.85 18.33 -14.17
C SER A 218 -12.21 19.72 -14.28
N GLY A 219 -10.97 19.81 -14.75
CA GLY A 219 -10.19 21.05 -14.78
C GLY A 219 -9.67 21.52 -13.41
N ALA A 220 -9.94 20.78 -12.32
CA ALA A 220 -9.47 21.11 -10.98
C ALA A 220 -7.93 21.15 -10.89
N MET A 221 -7.22 20.38 -11.72
CA MET A 221 -5.76 20.39 -11.83
C MET A 221 -5.22 21.76 -12.24
N TRP A 222 -5.96 22.53 -13.03
CA TRP A 222 -5.53 23.81 -13.59
C TRP A 222 -6.09 25.03 -12.85
N LYS A 223 -7.12 24.81 -12.03
CA LYS A 223 -7.83 25.88 -11.32
C LYS A 223 -7.09 26.29 -10.05
N VAL A 224 -6.79 27.57 -9.92
CA VAL A 224 -6.27 28.16 -8.67
C VAL A 224 -7.37 28.15 -7.60
N GLY A 225 -7.00 27.73 -6.40
CA GLY A 225 -7.90 27.54 -5.26
C GLY A 225 -7.28 27.95 -3.94
N LYS A 226 -7.82 27.39 -2.85
CA LYS A 226 -7.37 27.68 -1.49
C LYS A 226 -6.20 26.77 -1.10
N PRO A 227 -5.37 27.19 -0.12
CA PRO A 227 -4.36 26.32 0.49
C PRO A 227 -4.97 25.03 1.02
N ASN A 228 -4.22 23.94 0.93
CA ASN A 228 -4.68 22.64 1.43
C ASN A 228 -4.76 22.63 2.97
N LYS A 229 -5.89 22.17 3.51
CA LYS A 229 -6.05 21.84 4.93
C LYS A 229 -5.63 20.38 5.15
N ARG A 230 -4.33 20.16 5.32
CA ARG A 230 -3.76 18.81 5.48
C ARG A 230 -4.14 18.19 6.83
N SER A 231 -4.45 16.89 6.82
CA SER A 231 -4.47 16.11 8.06
C SER A 231 -3.06 16.01 8.65
N LYS A 232 -2.98 15.71 9.96
CA LYS A 232 -1.69 15.42 10.60
C LYS A 232 -1.08 14.18 9.95
N PHE A 233 0.22 14.20 9.68
CA PHE A 233 0.97 13.05 9.21
C PHE A 233 2.42 13.16 9.68
N ASN A 234 3.14 12.04 9.64
CA ASN A 234 4.55 11.95 10.00
C ASN A 234 5.25 11.00 9.03
N VAL A 235 6.39 11.42 8.46
CA VAL A 235 7.13 10.62 7.49
C VAL A 235 8.53 10.35 8.02
N ILE A 236 8.91 9.08 7.99
CA ILE A 236 10.24 8.63 8.39
C ILE A 236 10.89 8.04 7.15
N LEU A 237 12.06 8.54 6.78
CA LEU A 237 12.87 7.95 5.73
C LEU A 237 14.06 7.24 6.36
N SER A 238 14.38 6.06 5.83
CA SER A 238 15.58 5.34 6.22
C SER A 238 16.35 4.86 5.00
N SER A 239 17.67 4.92 5.08
CA SER A 239 18.56 4.34 4.06
C SER A 239 19.77 3.67 4.71
N GLY A 240 20.23 2.57 4.14
CA GLY A 240 21.32 1.80 4.73
C GLY A 240 21.69 0.55 3.98
N MET A 241 22.33 -0.39 4.68
CA MET A 241 22.69 -1.71 4.17
C MET A 241 21.86 -2.79 4.84
N HIS A 242 21.41 -3.75 4.04
CA HIS A 242 20.69 -4.94 4.49
C HIS A 242 21.44 -6.18 4.04
N ASN A 243 21.91 -6.99 4.98
CA ASN A 243 22.64 -8.22 4.71
C ASN A 243 21.78 -9.42 5.12
N VAL A 244 21.43 -10.28 4.17
CA VAL A 244 20.65 -11.51 4.39
C VAL A 244 21.60 -12.71 4.36
N PHE A 245 21.47 -13.62 5.31
CA PHE A 245 22.29 -14.83 5.46
C PHE A 245 21.45 -16.08 5.18
N PHE A 246 21.84 -16.85 4.15
CA PHE A 246 21.09 -18.01 3.60
C PHE A 246 21.44 -19.36 4.22
N SER A 247 22.00 -19.35 5.44
CA SER A 247 22.26 -20.57 6.21
C SER A 247 22.68 -20.21 7.63
N SER A 248 22.56 -21.17 8.55
CA SER A 248 23.07 -21.08 9.91
C SER A 248 24.60 -20.85 10.00
N LYS A 249 25.35 -21.17 8.93
CA LYS A 249 26.81 -21.03 8.90
C LYS A 249 27.29 -19.65 8.46
N MET A 250 26.41 -18.69 8.19
CA MET A 250 26.71 -17.30 7.76
C MET A 250 27.66 -17.13 6.55
N ASN A 251 28.10 -18.22 5.91
CA ASN A 251 29.05 -18.20 4.80
C ASN A 251 28.42 -17.81 3.45
N ASN A 252 27.10 -17.94 3.33
CA ASN A 252 26.36 -17.50 2.15
C ASN A 252 25.50 -16.30 2.55
N SER A 253 25.83 -15.13 2.03
CA SER A 253 25.10 -13.90 2.32
C SER A 253 24.98 -13.02 1.10
N LYS A 254 23.99 -12.14 1.12
CA LYS A 254 23.78 -11.14 0.07
C LYS A 254 23.47 -9.80 0.70
N SER A 255 24.15 -8.78 0.18
CA SER A 255 24.06 -7.41 0.64
C SER A 255 23.20 -6.60 -0.31
N TYR A 256 22.33 -5.78 0.23
CA TYR A 256 21.43 -4.90 -0.49
C TYR A 256 21.58 -3.47 0.03
N VAL A 257 21.38 -2.50 -0.85
CA VAL A 257 21.14 -1.10 -0.46
C VAL A 257 19.68 -0.98 -0.09
N ALA A 258 19.37 -0.66 1.16
CA ALA A 258 18.02 -0.54 1.69
C ALA A 258 17.53 0.90 1.62
N LEU A 259 16.34 1.12 1.05
CA LEU A 259 15.58 2.36 1.08
C LEU A 259 14.21 2.06 1.68
N ARG A 260 13.83 2.80 2.71
CA ARG A 260 12.55 2.60 3.42
C ARG A 260 11.86 3.92 3.69
N ALA A 261 10.53 3.88 3.66
CA ALA A 261 9.69 5.00 4.08
C ALA A 261 8.54 4.49 4.96
N ASP A 262 8.40 5.08 6.14
CA ASP A 262 7.25 4.91 7.01
C ASP A 262 6.40 6.18 6.99
N LEU A 263 5.11 6.04 6.73
CA LEU A 263 4.12 7.11 6.82
C LEU A 263 3.11 6.73 7.90
N ASN A 264 2.94 7.62 8.88
CA ASN A 264 1.80 7.60 9.79
C ASN A 264 0.86 8.75 9.43
N TYR A 265 -0.35 8.43 8.99
CA TYR A 265 -1.41 9.40 8.77
C TYR A 265 -2.30 9.48 10.02
N GLY A 266 -2.65 10.68 10.44
CA GLY A 266 -3.38 10.90 11.70
C GLY A 266 -2.49 10.71 12.93
N ASP A 267 -3.12 10.61 14.09
CA ASP A 267 -2.44 10.31 15.36
C ASP A 267 -3.11 9.12 16.03
N GLN A 268 -2.38 8.02 16.15
CA GLN A 268 -2.84 6.75 16.73
C GLN A 268 -3.56 6.92 18.08
N PHE A 269 -3.12 7.86 18.93
CA PHE A 269 -3.68 8.04 20.28
C PHE A 269 -4.82 9.06 20.36
N SER A 270 -5.10 9.76 19.25
CA SER A 270 -6.19 10.72 19.13
C SER A 270 -7.48 10.05 18.65
N VAL A 271 -7.84 8.93 19.29
CA VAL A 271 -9.03 8.10 18.98
C VAL A 271 -10.35 8.90 18.88
N SER A 272 -10.47 10.03 19.59
CA SER A 272 -11.64 10.91 19.46
C SER A 272 -11.81 11.49 18.06
N ASP A 273 -10.72 11.62 17.32
CA ASP A 273 -10.66 12.21 15.99
C ASP A 273 -10.94 11.13 14.91
N HIS A 274 -10.95 9.85 15.28
CA HIS A 274 -11.19 8.73 14.37
C HIS A 274 -12.70 8.47 14.25
N GLN A 275 -13.33 9.14 13.29
CA GLN A 275 -14.79 9.03 13.07
C GLN A 275 -15.11 8.22 11.79
N LYS A 276 -14.14 8.09 10.89
CA LYS A 276 -14.27 7.40 9.61
C LYS A 276 -13.13 6.38 9.47
N PRO A 277 -13.34 5.31 8.67
CA PRO A 277 -12.27 4.39 8.31
C PRO A 277 -11.06 5.16 7.76
N PHE A 278 -9.86 4.73 8.16
CA PHE A 278 -8.57 5.29 7.76
C PHE A 278 -8.31 6.74 8.22
N ASP A 279 -9.01 7.23 9.25
CA ASP A 279 -8.61 8.48 9.91
C ASP A 279 -7.26 8.36 10.63
N TYR A 280 -6.84 7.13 10.93
CA TYR A 280 -5.45 6.76 11.18
C TYR A 280 -5.03 5.57 10.29
N PHE A 281 -3.85 5.65 9.69
CA PHE A 281 -3.20 4.49 9.08
C PHE A 281 -1.68 4.61 9.15
N ALA A 282 -1.02 3.45 9.18
CA ALA A 282 0.42 3.32 9.03
C ALA A 282 0.72 2.61 7.70
N LEU A 283 1.72 3.10 6.98
CA LEU A 283 2.25 2.50 5.76
C LEU A 283 3.77 2.41 5.90
N HIS A 284 4.31 1.20 5.81
CA HIS A 284 5.72 0.93 5.65
C HIS A 284 5.97 0.45 4.22
N THR A 285 6.96 1.05 3.57
CA THR A 285 7.46 0.60 2.27
C THR A 285 8.96 0.40 2.35
N GLU A 286 9.46 -0.66 1.73
CA GLU A 286 10.88 -0.91 1.60
C GLU A 286 11.23 -1.45 0.21
N VAL A 287 12.36 -0.97 -0.30
CA VAL A 287 13.01 -1.50 -1.49
C VAL A 287 14.47 -1.72 -1.13
N ASN A 288 14.96 -2.95 -1.27
CA ASN A 288 16.36 -3.28 -1.06
C ASN A 288 16.94 -3.77 -2.39
N ILE A 289 17.95 -3.07 -2.89
CA ILE A 289 18.45 -3.24 -4.25
C ILE A 289 19.78 -3.98 -4.23
N ALA A 290 19.90 -5.04 -5.02
CA ALA A 290 21.14 -5.74 -5.31
C ALA A 290 21.21 -6.15 -6.79
N PRO A 291 22.39 -6.39 -7.37
CA PRO A 291 22.50 -6.88 -8.74
C PRO A 291 21.75 -8.21 -8.93
N GLY A 292 20.78 -8.22 -9.84
CA GLY A 292 20.00 -9.40 -10.23
C GLY A 292 18.92 -9.83 -9.24
N ASP A 293 18.64 -9.05 -8.19
CA ASP A 293 17.67 -9.43 -7.16
C ASP A 293 17.28 -8.22 -6.28
N ASN A 294 16.00 -8.10 -5.97
CA ASN A 294 15.47 -7.00 -5.18
C ASN A 294 14.51 -7.52 -4.11
N ILE A 295 14.55 -6.90 -2.94
CA ILE A 295 13.55 -7.11 -1.89
C ILE A 295 12.57 -5.95 -1.93
N VAL A 296 11.27 -6.24 -1.97
CA VAL A 296 10.19 -5.26 -1.92
C VAL A 296 9.25 -5.61 -0.77
N GLY A 297 8.96 -4.64 0.08
CA GLY A 297 8.03 -4.79 1.19
C GLY A 297 7.02 -3.64 1.22
N ILE A 298 5.73 -3.98 1.39
CA ILE A 298 4.64 -3.06 1.65
C ILE A 298 3.85 -3.63 2.83
N PHE A 299 3.80 -2.90 3.92
CA PHE A 299 3.00 -3.26 5.09
C PHE A 299 2.12 -2.07 5.42
N ALA A 300 0.81 -2.25 5.35
CA ALA A 300 -0.12 -1.19 5.69
C ALA A 300 -1.18 -1.66 6.68
N SER A 301 -1.56 -0.78 7.58
CA SER A 301 -2.58 -1.03 8.61
C SER A 301 -3.41 0.24 8.79
N GLY A 302 -4.69 0.17 8.44
CA GLY A 302 -5.63 1.28 8.55
C GLY A 302 -6.73 0.98 9.55
N VAL A 303 -7.04 1.95 10.42
CA VAL A 303 -8.10 1.80 11.42
C VAL A 303 -9.46 1.75 10.73
N LEU A 304 -10.28 0.75 11.04
CA LEU A 304 -11.71 0.75 10.66
C LEU A 304 -12.57 1.27 11.81
N TRP A 305 -12.18 0.91 13.04
CA TRP A 305 -12.81 1.33 14.28
C TRP A 305 -11.82 1.18 15.42
N ASP A 306 -11.79 2.11 16.38
CA ASP A 306 -11.03 1.99 17.61
C ASP A 306 -11.69 2.72 18.78
N ASN A 307 -11.28 2.34 19.99
CA ASN A 307 -11.73 3.00 21.21
C ASN A 307 -10.64 2.99 22.28
N LYS A 308 -10.68 3.98 23.18
CA LYS A 308 -9.85 4.01 24.38
C LYS A 308 -10.45 3.09 25.42
N PHE A 309 -9.59 2.37 26.13
CA PHE A 309 -10.00 1.60 27.30
C PHE A 309 -8.95 1.73 28.42
N LYS A 310 -9.34 1.36 29.65
CA LYS A 310 -8.45 1.38 30.81
C LYS A 310 -8.05 -0.04 31.15
N LEU A 311 -6.76 -0.35 31.01
CA LEU A 311 -6.17 -1.62 31.45
C LEU A 311 -5.40 -1.46 32.75
N PHE A 312 -4.49 -0.47 32.82
CA PHE A 312 -3.69 -0.15 34.00
C PHE A 312 -3.77 1.35 34.38
N ASN A 313 -3.53 1.69 35.64
CA ASN A 313 -3.40 3.08 36.07
C ASN A 313 -2.21 3.75 35.33
N ASN A 314 -2.40 4.99 34.87
CA ASN A 314 -1.42 5.78 34.11
C ASN A 314 -1.01 5.21 32.73
N SER A 315 -1.78 4.27 32.17
CA SER A 315 -1.55 3.75 30.82
C SER A 315 -2.48 4.39 29.79
N LYS A 316 -1.99 4.56 28.55
CA LYS A 316 -2.84 4.84 27.38
C LYS A 316 -3.10 3.52 26.68
N ASN A 317 -4.37 3.11 26.56
CA ASN A 317 -4.73 1.87 25.89
C ASN A 317 -5.76 2.09 24.81
N ILE A 318 -5.60 1.35 23.72
CA ILE A 318 -6.45 1.38 22.55
C ILE A 318 -6.78 -0.05 22.18
N ILE A 319 -8.05 -0.31 21.93
CA ILE A 319 -8.51 -1.52 21.26
C ILE A 319 -9.14 -1.10 19.93
N GLY A 320 -8.87 -1.83 18.87
CA GLY A 320 -9.43 -1.49 17.56
C GLY A 320 -9.43 -2.64 16.57
N ILE A 321 -10.16 -2.42 15.49
CA ILE A 321 -10.25 -3.27 14.32
C ILE A 321 -9.55 -2.55 13.17
N TYR A 322 -8.62 -3.23 12.54
CA TYR A 322 -7.76 -2.69 11.49
C TYR A 322 -7.91 -3.53 10.22
N LYS A 323 -7.87 -2.88 9.07
CA LYS A 323 -7.66 -3.54 7.78
C LYS A 323 -6.16 -3.52 7.49
N GLU A 324 -5.59 -4.67 7.17
CA GLU A 324 -4.16 -4.79 6.87
C GLU A 324 -3.90 -5.41 5.50
N VAL A 325 -2.77 -5.01 4.91
CA VAL A 325 -2.12 -5.69 3.81
C VAL A 325 -0.64 -5.83 4.14
N ASP A 326 -0.13 -7.04 3.97
CA ASP A 326 1.29 -7.38 4.02
C ASP A 326 1.67 -7.89 2.64
N ILE A 327 2.71 -7.33 2.02
CA ILE A 327 3.35 -7.84 0.80
C ILE A 327 4.85 -7.79 1.07
N HIS A 328 5.51 -8.93 1.00
CA HIS A 328 6.93 -9.04 1.24
C HIS A 328 7.52 -10.03 0.24
N ILE A 329 8.20 -9.49 -0.77
CA ILE A 329 8.89 -10.23 -1.81
C ILE A 329 10.37 -10.11 -1.49
N ASN A 330 10.99 -11.18 -1.03
CA ASN A 330 12.42 -11.22 -0.82
C ASN A 330 13.01 -12.49 -1.47
N THR A 331 14.33 -12.66 -1.42
CA THR A 331 14.97 -13.82 -2.05
C THR A 331 14.80 -15.13 -1.25
N VAL A 332 14.27 -15.07 -0.03
CA VAL A 332 13.94 -16.23 0.84
C VAL A 332 12.53 -16.74 0.55
N TYR A 333 11.53 -15.85 0.54
CA TYR A 333 10.14 -16.14 0.27
C TYR A 333 9.41 -14.93 -0.34
N LYS A 334 8.30 -15.22 -1.02
CA LYS A 334 7.26 -14.24 -1.34
C LYS A 334 6.10 -14.49 -0.40
N LEU A 335 5.60 -13.47 0.28
CA LEU A 335 4.45 -13.54 1.17
C LEU A 335 3.54 -12.36 0.89
N SER A 336 2.24 -12.65 0.76
CA SER A 336 1.22 -11.61 0.81
C SER A 336 0.06 -12.07 1.69
N ALA A 337 -0.57 -11.13 2.37
CA ALA A 337 -1.76 -11.38 3.15
C ALA A 337 -2.62 -10.13 3.21
N THR A 338 -3.92 -10.28 3.01
CA THR A 338 -4.91 -9.24 3.26
C THR A 338 -5.79 -9.69 4.42
N SER A 339 -5.83 -8.92 5.51
CA SER A 339 -6.45 -9.37 6.75
C SER A 339 -7.32 -8.29 7.40
N VAL A 340 -8.17 -8.74 8.33
CA VAL A 340 -8.84 -7.90 9.31
C VAL A 340 -8.31 -8.29 10.68
N THR A 341 -7.82 -7.31 11.43
CA THR A 341 -7.03 -7.51 12.65
C THR A 341 -7.68 -6.83 13.83
N GLY A 342 -7.99 -7.60 14.86
CA GLY A 342 -8.26 -7.05 16.19
C GLY A 342 -6.93 -6.77 16.88
N GLN A 343 -6.71 -5.53 17.30
CA GLN A 343 -5.44 -5.11 17.91
C GLN A 343 -5.68 -4.37 19.22
N ILE A 344 -4.81 -4.66 20.19
CA ILE A 344 -4.68 -3.91 21.43
C ILE A 344 -3.30 -3.24 21.44
N ILE A 345 -3.29 -1.97 21.82
CA ILE A 345 -2.07 -1.17 22.00
C ILE A 345 -2.10 -0.62 23.42
N ASN A 346 -0.97 -0.74 24.11
CA ASN A 346 -0.78 -0.27 25.46
C ASN A 346 0.48 0.60 25.50
N THR A 347 0.42 1.77 26.13
CA THR A 347 1.58 2.62 26.37
C THR A 347 1.66 2.96 27.84
N VAL A 348 2.78 2.62 28.47
CA VAL A 348 3.02 2.77 29.90
C VAL A 348 4.26 3.65 30.11
N PRO A 349 4.15 4.74 30.88
CA PRO A 349 5.33 5.46 31.36
C PRO A 349 6.00 4.64 32.45
N LEU A 350 7.23 4.16 32.22
CA LEU A 350 8.01 3.42 33.21
C LEU A 350 8.75 4.38 34.16
N SER A 351 9.14 5.55 33.66
CA SER A 351 9.71 6.65 34.44
C SER A 351 9.46 7.99 33.74
N THR A 352 10.01 9.09 34.26
CA THR A 352 9.95 10.41 33.59
C THR A 352 10.72 10.47 32.26
N SER A 353 11.62 9.51 32.01
CA SER A 353 12.50 9.50 30.83
C SER A 353 12.38 8.23 29.98
N VAL A 354 11.56 7.27 30.40
CA VAL A 354 11.38 5.97 29.74
C VAL A 354 9.90 5.64 29.63
N SER A 355 9.45 5.32 28.42
CA SER A 355 8.11 4.78 28.16
C SER A 355 8.21 3.47 27.39
N MET A 356 7.20 2.62 27.56
CA MET A 356 7.08 1.36 26.84
C MET A 356 5.76 1.32 26.10
N GLN A 357 5.80 1.01 24.81
CA GLN A 357 4.63 0.72 23.98
C GLN A 357 4.61 -0.76 23.65
N ASN A 358 3.50 -1.42 23.91
CA ASN A 358 3.24 -2.81 23.60
C ASN A 358 2.07 -2.89 22.63
N TYR A 359 2.10 -3.87 21.73
CA TYR A 359 0.93 -4.20 20.94
C TYR A 359 0.80 -5.71 20.77
N PHE A 360 -0.45 -6.14 20.68
CA PHE A 360 -0.82 -7.51 20.33
C PHE A 360 -1.97 -7.45 19.35
N GLY A 361 -1.93 -8.28 18.31
CA GLY A 361 -3.01 -8.36 17.34
C GLY A 361 -3.23 -9.78 16.85
N LEU A 362 -4.49 -10.11 16.61
CA LEU A 362 -4.93 -11.35 15.97
C LEU A 362 -5.70 -10.98 14.72
N SER A 363 -5.38 -11.65 13.62
CA SER A 363 -5.93 -11.34 12.31
C SER A 363 -6.57 -12.56 11.67
N ALA A 364 -7.73 -12.35 11.06
CA ALA A 364 -8.29 -13.26 10.07
C ALA A 364 -7.73 -12.86 8.70
N ILE A 365 -6.97 -13.75 8.06
CA ILE A 365 -6.48 -13.56 6.69
C ILE A 365 -7.59 -13.98 5.74
N LEU A 366 -8.08 -13.02 4.96
CA LEU A 366 -9.12 -13.25 3.96
C LEU A 366 -8.55 -13.95 2.73
N MET A 367 -7.36 -13.51 2.30
CA MET A 367 -6.57 -14.16 1.27
C MET A 367 -5.09 -13.93 1.56
N GLY A 368 -4.31 -15.00 1.55
CA GLY A 368 -2.87 -14.96 1.70
C GLY A 368 -2.20 -15.92 0.73
N ALA A 369 -0.98 -15.57 0.30
CA ALA A 369 -0.22 -16.34 -0.66
C ALA A 369 1.25 -16.43 -0.27
N THR A 370 1.88 -17.57 -0.55
CA THR A 370 3.32 -17.77 -0.36
C THR A 370 3.91 -18.64 -1.47
N ASN A 371 5.09 -18.29 -1.97
CA ASN A 371 5.75 -19.03 -3.06
C ASN A 371 6.00 -20.49 -2.66
N SER A 372 5.76 -21.49 -3.51
CA SER A 372 6.07 -22.89 -3.16
C SER A 372 6.59 -23.64 -4.36
N GLN A 373 7.67 -24.40 -4.15
CA GLN A 373 8.24 -25.28 -5.18
C GLN A 373 7.25 -26.37 -5.63
N TYR A 374 6.33 -26.77 -4.75
CA TYR A 374 5.35 -27.81 -5.03
C TYR A 374 4.08 -27.27 -5.70
N ALA A 375 3.85 -25.95 -5.69
CA ALA A 375 2.68 -25.35 -6.35
C ALA A 375 2.68 -25.54 -7.88
N SER A 376 3.83 -25.90 -8.45
CA SER A 376 4.00 -26.20 -9.88
C SER A 376 3.09 -27.33 -10.35
N VAL A 377 2.66 -28.24 -9.46
CA VAL A 377 1.69 -29.31 -9.80
C VAL A 377 0.29 -28.78 -10.11
N SER A 378 -0.01 -27.56 -9.66
CA SER A 378 -1.24 -26.83 -9.99
C SER A 378 -1.00 -25.76 -11.06
N GLY A 379 0.16 -25.76 -11.72
CA GLY A 379 0.52 -24.75 -12.72
C GLY A 379 0.93 -23.40 -12.13
N LYS A 380 1.15 -23.28 -10.81
CA LYS A 380 1.47 -22.01 -10.12
C LYS A 380 2.89 -22.00 -9.55
N ASP A 381 3.37 -20.82 -9.17
CA ASP A 381 4.61 -20.65 -8.39
C ASP A 381 4.37 -20.40 -6.88
N TYR A 382 3.11 -20.47 -6.42
CA TYR A 382 2.72 -20.17 -5.03
C TYR A 382 1.45 -20.90 -4.59
N ASN A 383 1.33 -21.06 -3.27
CA ASN A 383 0.14 -21.52 -2.57
C ASN A 383 -0.71 -20.32 -2.14
N ILE A 384 -2.04 -20.44 -2.22
CA ILE A 384 -2.97 -19.38 -1.85
C ILE A 384 -4.18 -19.92 -1.10
N GLY A 385 -4.66 -19.14 -0.13
CA GLY A 385 -5.91 -19.39 0.59
C GLY A 385 -6.09 -18.50 1.81
N PRO A 386 -7.13 -18.75 2.62
CA PRO A 386 -7.40 -18.01 3.84
C PRO A 386 -6.49 -18.48 4.98
N GLY A 387 -6.57 -17.80 6.12
CA GLY A 387 -5.80 -18.22 7.29
C GLY A 387 -5.90 -17.28 8.47
N ALA A 388 -4.87 -17.26 9.30
CA ALA A 388 -4.78 -16.39 10.46
C ALA A 388 -3.36 -15.84 10.64
N SER A 389 -3.24 -14.69 11.29
CA SER A 389 -1.94 -14.22 11.77
C SER A 389 -2.02 -13.69 13.20
N ALA A 390 -0.90 -13.76 13.89
CA ALA A 390 -0.72 -13.13 15.18
C ALA A 390 0.49 -12.19 15.11
N LYS A 391 0.36 -11.00 15.70
CA LYS A 391 1.47 -10.06 15.85
C LYS A 391 1.62 -9.65 17.30
N ILE A 392 2.85 -9.56 17.76
CA ILE A 392 3.21 -9.04 19.07
C ILE A 392 4.41 -8.12 18.91
N GLY A 393 4.43 -7.02 19.65
CA GLY A 393 5.61 -6.17 19.67
C GLY A 393 5.70 -5.33 20.92
N ALA A 394 6.93 -4.97 21.23
CA ALA A 394 7.32 -4.14 22.36
C ALA A 394 8.35 -3.12 21.88
N LYS A 395 8.17 -1.87 22.29
CA LYS A 395 9.05 -0.75 21.99
C LYS A 395 9.29 0.04 23.27
N VAL A 396 10.55 0.21 23.64
CA VAL A 396 10.97 1.05 24.76
C VAL A 396 11.61 2.31 24.22
N ILE A 397 11.10 3.48 24.64
CA ILE A 397 11.52 4.79 24.17
C ILE A 397 12.23 5.51 25.32
N PHE A 398 13.44 5.98 25.06
CA PHE A 398 14.31 6.70 25.97
C PHE A 398 14.50 8.14 25.49
N LYS A 399 14.20 9.12 26.34
CA LYS A 399 14.18 10.56 25.98
C LYS A 399 15.47 11.07 25.30
N ASN A 400 16.64 10.54 25.67
CA ASN A 400 17.96 11.00 25.18
C ASN A 400 18.82 9.88 24.57
N PHE A 401 18.23 8.73 24.26
CA PHE A 401 18.97 7.59 23.68
C PHE A 401 18.31 7.07 22.41
N GLY A 402 16.98 7.19 22.29
CA GLY A 402 16.22 6.72 21.13
C GLY A 402 15.28 5.59 21.51
N GLU A 403 15.20 4.53 20.69
CA GLU A 403 14.26 3.42 20.92
C GLU A 403 14.92 2.05 20.75
N ILE A 404 14.49 1.08 21.57
CA ILE A 404 14.77 -0.35 21.39
C ILE A 404 13.43 -1.03 21.16
N TYR A 405 13.35 -1.94 20.20
CA TYR A 405 12.10 -2.60 19.86
C TYR A 405 12.29 -4.06 19.46
N SER A 406 11.22 -4.84 19.61
CA SER A 406 11.11 -6.22 19.14
C SER A 406 9.69 -6.45 18.66
N ASN A 407 9.55 -6.96 17.43
CA ASN A 407 8.29 -7.21 16.77
C ASN A 407 8.32 -8.61 16.16
N TYR A 408 7.29 -9.41 16.39
CA TYR A 408 7.11 -10.71 15.75
C TYR A 408 5.72 -10.78 15.11
N LYS A 409 5.65 -11.21 13.84
CA LYS A 409 4.39 -11.54 13.17
C LYS A 409 4.51 -12.95 12.58
N ARG A 410 3.53 -13.80 12.87
CA ARG A 410 3.44 -15.15 12.31
C ARG A 410 2.14 -15.31 11.55
N PHE A 411 2.24 -15.88 10.36
CA PHE A 411 1.16 -16.19 9.44
C PHE A 411 0.97 -17.69 9.40
N TRP A 412 -0.29 -18.12 9.35
CA TRP A 412 -0.72 -19.45 8.96
C TRP A 412 -1.67 -19.29 7.78
N ILE A 413 -1.37 -19.97 6.67
CA ILE A 413 -2.16 -19.94 5.44
C ILE A 413 -2.54 -21.38 5.11
N HIS A 414 -3.84 -21.64 5.01
CA HIS A 414 -4.36 -22.91 4.56
C HIS A 414 -4.49 -22.90 3.04
N THR A 415 -3.88 -23.85 2.35
CA THR A 415 -3.82 -23.84 0.89
C THR A 415 -5.13 -24.33 0.29
N LEU A 416 -5.86 -23.44 -0.40
CA LEU A 416 -7.01 -23.80 -1.23
C LEU A 416 -6.62 -24.06 -2.70
N SER A 417 -5.56 -23.40 -3.18
CA SER A 417 -5.02 -23.60 -4.52
C SER A 417 -3.49 -23.57 -4.49
N GLY A 418 -2.86 -24.58 -5.12
CA GLY A 418 -1.44 -24.90 -4.99
C GLY A 418 -1.24 -26.29 -4.39
N ALA A 419 -0.10 -26.50 -3.73
CA ALA A 419 0.22 -27.74 -3.03
C ALA A 419 -0.61 -27.90 -1.75
N GLU A 420 -1.46 -28.92 -1.70
CA GLU A 420 -2.37 -29.16 -0.55
C GLU A 420 -1.58 -29.30 0.76
N GLY A 421 -1.91 -28.43 1.71
CA GLY A 421 -1.18 -28.30 2.97
C GLY A 421 -1.35 -26.94 3.64
N ASP A 422 -0.53 -26.70 4.64
CA ASP A 422 -0.50 -25.49 5.45
C ASP A 422 0.88 -24.83 5.40
N GLU A 423 0.88 -23.51 5.33
CA GLU A 423 2.09 -22.70 5.28
C GLU A 423 2.18 -21.80 6.50
N PHE A 424 3.34 -21.80 7.14
CA PHE A 424 3.64 -20.96 8.28
C PHE A 424 4.82 -20.07 7.93
N VAL A 425 4.63 -18.75 8.04
CA VAL A 425 5.70 -17.76 7.80
C VAL A 425 5.84 -16.89 9.03
N GLY A 426 7.07 -16.71 9.53
CA GLY A 426 7.40 -15.91 10.69
C GLY A 426 8.37 -14.79 10.33
N LEU A 427 8.12 -13.60 10.86
CA LEU A 427 9.02 -12.46 10.75
C LEU A 427 9.27 -11.88 12.14
N LEU A 428 10.49 -12.08 12.66
CA LEU A 428 10.99 -11.40 13.83
C LEU A 428 11.87 -10.22 13.40
N ASN A 429 11.69 -9.07 14.02
CA ASN A 429 12.54 -7.90 13.87
C ASN A 429 12.85 -7.33 15.25
N ILE A 430 14.13 -7.34 15.63
CA ILE A 430 14.64 -6.72 16.86
C ILE A 430 15.56 -5.59 16.43
N GLY A 431 15.35 -4.40 16.96
CA GLY A 431 16.15 -3.25 16.55
C GLY A 431 16.43 -2.26 17.67
N ILE A 432 17.47 -1.47 17.43
CA ILE A 432 17.87 -0.32 18.24
C ILE A 432 18.06 0.88 17.32
N ASN A 433 17.47 2.01 17.68
CA ASN A 433 17.66 3.29 17.01
C ASN A 433 18.28 4.26 18.01
N TYR A 434 19.58 4.53 17.85
CA TYR A 434 20.31 5.50 18.65
C TYR A 434 20.11 6.92 18.10
N GLN A 435 19.69 7.84 18.96
CA GLN A 435 19.48 9.23 18.56
C GLN A 435 20.82 9.97 18.42
N LEU A 436 21.13 10.42 17.19
CA LEU A 436 22.33 11.21 16.89
C LEU A 436 22.07 12.70 17.06
N LEU A 437 20.97 13.17 16.47
CA LEU A 437 20.52 14.57 16.48
C LEU A 437 19.01 14.61 16.69
N GLU A 438 18.45 15.80 16.80
CA GLU A 438 17.00 15.97 16.73
C GLU A 438 16.47 15.34 15.43
N ASN A 439 15.49 14.45 15.56
CA ASN A 439 14.85 13.72 14.45
C ASN A 439 15.78 12.82 13.60
N SER A 440 17.02 12.55 14.02
CA SER A 440 17.98 11.74 13.25
C SER A 440 18.57 10.62 14.09
N TYR A 441 18.56 9.40 13.55
CA TYR A 441 18.89 8.18 14.28
C TYR A 441 19.82 7.26 13.47
N LEU A 442 20.72 6.59 14.16
CA LEU A 442 21.45 5.44 13.64
C LEU A 442 20.76 4.16 14.12
N GLY A 443 20.34 3.33 13.18
CA GLY A 443 19.61 2.10 13.44
C GLY A 443 20.40 0.84 13.15
N LEU A 444 20.18 -0.19 13.97
CA LEU A 444 20.65 -1.55 13.78
C LEU A 444 19.47 -2.50 14.01
N ASP A 445 19.15 -3.32 13.01
CA ASP A 445 18.13 -4.37 13.10
C ASP A 445 18.78 -5.77 12.97
N PHE A 446 18.25 -6.72 13.72
CA PHE A 446 18.36 -8.15 13.48
C PHE A 446 16.99 -8.68 13.06
N LEU A 447 16.95 -9.43 11.96
CA LEU A 447 15.75 -10.09 11.47
C LEU A 447 15.93 -11.60 11.46
N LEU A 448 14.84 -12.31 11.74
CA LEU A 448 14.72 -13.74 11.52
C LEU A 448 13.48 -14.01 10.67
N TYR A 449 13.70 -14.63 9.52
CA TYR A 449 12.73 -15.12 8.57
C TYR A 449 12.55 -16.61 8.80
N GLU A 450 11.37 -17.02 9.25
CA GLU A 450 11.05 -18.42 9.49
C GLU A 450 10.01 -18.89 8.47
N ARG A 451 10.17 -20.11 7.98
CA ARG A 451 9.17 -20.76 7.15
C ARG A 451 9.04 -22.23 7.50
N TYR A 452 7.80 -22.71 7.54
CA TYR A 452 7.49 -24.11 7.65
C TYR A 452 6.29 -24.44 6.76
N GLY A 453 6.45 -25.38 5.84
CA GLY A 453 5.38 -25.89 4.99
C GLY A 453 5.06 -27.33 5.36
N ASP A 454 3.81 -27.58 5.75
CA ASP A 454 3.27 -28.90 6.06
C ASP A 454 2.41 -29.37 4.88
N TYR A 455 2.83 -30.42 4.18
CA TYR A 455 2.19 -30.82 2.93
C TYR A 455 1.65 -32.25 3.01
N LYS A 456 0.48 -32.46 2.43
CA LYS A 456 -0.19 -33.76 2.47
C LYS A 456 0.47 -34.81 1.57
N TYR A 457 0.95 -34.38 0.41
CA TYR A 457 1.49 -35.27 -0.64
C TYR A 457 2.97 -35.04 -0.95
N PHE A 458 3.61 -34.11 -0.25
CA PHE A 458 5.01 -33.74 -0.45
C PHE A 458 5.75 -33.73 0.89
N PRO A 459 7.08 -33.85 0.90
CA PRO A 459 7.85 -33.69 2.12
C PRO A 459 7.69 -32.29 2.71
N ASN A 460 7.52 -32.22 4.03
CA ASN A 460 7.49 -30.96 4.76
C ASN A 460 8.78 -30.18 4.56
N THR A 461 8.66 -28.86 4.56
CA THR A 461 9.79 -27.95 4.37
C THR A 461 9.98 -27.09 5.60
N GLN A 462 11.23 -26.78 5.93
CA GLN A 462 11.55 -25.85 7.02
C GLN A 462 12.77 -25.04 6.60
N ASP A 463 12.67 -23.73 6.78
CA ASP A 463 13.76 -22.80 6.51
C ASP A 463 13.80 -21.67 7.56
N ALA A 464 15.01 -21.23 7.88
CA ALA A 464 15.26 -20.16 8.83
C ALA A 464 16.47 -19.33 8.35
N ASN A 465 16.20 -18.09 7.98
CA ASN A 465 17.22 -17.16 7.47
C ASN A 465 17.30 -15.95 8.38
N SER A 466 18.50 -15.44 8.58
CA SER A 466 18.69 -14.24 9.40
C SER A 466 19.14 -13.07 8.53
N ALA A 467 18.89 -11.86 8.98
CA ALA A 467 19.44 -10.67 8.36
C ALA A 467 19.86 -9.63 9.39
N VAL A 468 20.82 -8.80 9.00
CA VAL A 468 21.26 -7.64 9.77
C VAL A 468 21.16 -6.41 8.91
N ARG A 469 20.57 -5.34 9.46
CA ARG A 469 20.49 -4.04 8.78
C ARG A 469 21.14 -2.95 9.61
N ILE A 470 21.92 -2.10 8.95
CA ILE A 470 22.47 -0.87 9.54
C ILE A 470 21.99 0.28 8.67
N TYR A 471 21.38 1.29 9.27
CA TYR A 471 20.76 2.37 8.50
C TYR A 471 20.76 3.70 9.25
N PHE A 472 20.70 4.79 8.48
CA PHE A 472 20.34 6.10 8.99
C PHE A 472 18.85 6.32 8.81
N LYS A 473 18.17 6.81 9.85
CA LYS A 473 16.73 7.08 9.88
C LYS A 473 16.50 8.54 10.24
N ARG A 474 15.62 9.22 9.50
CA ARG A 474 15.26 10.63 9.75
C ARG A 474 13.75 10.83 9.74
N ASN A 475 13.24 11.52 10.75
CA ASN A 475 11.86 11.98 10.79
C ASN A 475 11.75 13.35 10.10
N ILE A 476 10.77 13.52 9.20
CA ILE A 476 10.62 14.68 8.31
C ILE A 476 9.27 15.36 8.53
#